data_AF-X1D551-F1
#
_entry.id   AF-X1D551-F1
#
_cell.length_a   1.000
_cell.length_b   1.000
_cell.length_c   1.000
_cell.angle_alpha   90.00
_cell.angle_beta   90.00
_cell.angle_gamma   90.00
#
_symmetry.space_group_name_H-M   'P 1'
#
loop_
_entity.id
_entity.type
_entity.pdbx_description
1 polymer ?
#
loop_
_entity_poly.entity_id
_entity_poly.type
_entity_poly.pdbx_seq_one_letter_code
_entity_poly.pdbx_strand_id
1 'polypeptide(L)'
;MQKFFSRNKDADRLILERLNDRDLLTTCSVGKYALELCNEDFFKKRLFEKYPDSVGCKNIESWKQCYLSTVFYVSKMKEESNFEFKTGDPKEYYDILHNNLRSDIFFERVGEINAKDLYEIYSKDSSVVYTAHTMKGAAKNNHKDFIEYLIKEGKSYKNNLLNLGLEGATKSNNIELIDFFIDKGANDFNNPLLISSKKGNIKLVDFFIDKGANDLNQAMAQAAKENQKEMVDHLIQKGADDFKLG
;
A
#
# COMPACT_ATOMS: atom_id res chain seq x y z
N MET A 1 -5.47 -49.23 1.62
CA MET A 1 -5.70 -47.77 1.81
C MET A 1 -5.49 -47.48 3.29
N GLN A 2 -4.26 -47.11 3.67
CA GLN A 2 -3.86 -47.00 5.08
C GLN A 2 -4.66 -45.87 5.75
N LYS A 3 -5.26 -46.17 6.91
CA LYS A 3 -6.19 -45.29 7.65
C LYS A 3 -5.45 -44.03 8.13
N PHE A 4 -5.33 -43.02 7.27
CA PHE A 4 -4.75 -41.72 7.62
C PHE A 4 -5.55 -41.02 8.73
N PHE A 5 -6.83 -41.35 8.84
CA PHE A 5 -7.75 -40.78 9.82
C PHE A 5 -8.26 -41.84 10.80
N SER A 6 -8.26 -41.48 12.07
CA SER A 6 -8.80 -42.25 13.20
C SER A 6 -10.33 -42.26 13.24
N ARG A 7 -11.00 -41.37 12.48
CA ARG A 7 -12.44 -41.06 12.55
C ARG A 7 -12.86 -40.35 13.85
N ASN A 8 -11.90 -39.90 14.65
CA ASN A 8 -12.12 -38.93 15.71
C ASN A 8 -11.73 -37.54 15.16
N LYS A 9 -12.72 -36.65 15.02
CA LYS A 9 -12.53 -35.35 14.37
C LYS A 9 -11.46 -34.49 15.05
N ASP A 10 -11.37 -34.53 16.37
CA ASP A 10 -10.42 -33.71 17.13
C ASP A 10 -9.00 -34.25 16.99
N ALA A 11 -8.82 -35.56 17.15
CA ALA A 11 -7.53 -36.21 16.96
C ALA A 11 -7.03 -36.04 15.52
N ASP A 12 -7.92 -36.17 14.54
CA ASP A 12 -7.58 -36.04 13.13
C ASP A 12 -7.24 -34.58 12.75
N ARG A 13 -7.88 -33.58 13.37
CA ARG A 13 -7.50 -32.16 13.19
C ARG A 13 -6.11 -31.87 13.74
N LEU A 14 -5.75 -32.42 14.89
CA LEU A 14 -4.41 -32.27 15.46
C LEU A 14 -3.32 -32.88 14.55
N ILE A 15 -3.64 -33.95 13.82
CA ILE A 15 -2.74 -34.52 12.80
C ILE A 15 -2.57 -33.52 11.65
N LEU A 16 -3.68 -32.98 11.12
CA LEU A 16 -3.66 -32.01 10.02
C LEU A 16 -2.86 -30.74 10.36
N GLU A 17 -2.97 -30.24 11.60
CA GLU A 17 -2.21 -29.08 12.09
C GLU A 17 -0.68 -29.30 12.07
N ARG A 18 -0.21 -30.54 12.04
CA ARG A 18 1.23 -30.86 12.01
C ARG A 18 1.79 -31.07 10.60
N LEU A 19 0.95 -31.16 9.59
CA LEU A 19 1.39 -31.36 8.22
C LEU A 19 2.04 -30.09 7.67
N ASN A 20 3.02 -30.25 6.77
CA ASN A 20 3.48 -29.14 5.93
C ASN A 20 2.37 -28.78 4.91
N ASP A 21 2.50 -27.64 4.22
CA ASP A 21 1.43 -27.16 3.34
C ASP A 21 1.12 -28.14 2.21
N ARG A 22 2.14 -28.76 1.61
CA ARG A 22 1.97 -29.69 0.49
C ARG A 22 1.16 -30.91 0.93
N ASP A 23 1.53 -31.52 2.04
CA ASP A 23 0.86 -32.71 2.59
C ASP A 23 -0.54 -32.37 3.10
N LEU A 24 -0.71 -31.19 3.72
CA LEU A 24 -2.00 -30.69 4.17
C LEU A 24 -2.96 -30.53 2.99
N LEU A 25 -2.55 -29.80 1.95
CA LEU A 25 -3.38 -29.52 0.78
C LEU A 25 -3.72 -30.79 0.00
N THR A 26 -2.77 -31.72 -0.10
CA THR A 26 -2.99 -33.04 -0.70
C THR A 26 -4.03 -33.80 0.13
N THR A 27 -3.85 -33.89 1.44
CA THR A 27 -4.75 -34.61 2.35
C THR A 27 -6.16 -34.02 2.35
N CYS A 28 -6.28 -32.70 2.44
CA CYS A 28 -7.55 -31.97 2.42
C CYS A 28 -8.32 -32.06 1.09
N SER A 29 -7.71 -32.65 0.06
CA SER A 29 -8.35 -32.90 -1.24
C SER A 29 -8.86 -34.34 -1.39
N VAL A 30 -8.63 -35.22 -0.40
CA VAL A 30 -8.94 -36.65 -0.49
C VAL A 30 -10.21 -37.00 0.29
N GLY A 31 -11.33 -37.02 -0.43
CA GLY A 31 -12.59 -37.58 0.06
C GLY A 31 -13.36 -36.68 1.04
N LYS A 32 -14.64 -37.04 1.23
CA LYS A 32 -15.60 -36.18 1.95
C LYS A 32 -15.21 -35.90 3.40
N TYR A 33 -14.69 -36.90 4.12
CA TYR A 33 -14.31 -36.72 5.53
C TYR A 33 -13.15 -35.73 5.71
N ALA A 34 -12.14 -35.76 4.83
CA ALA A 34 -11.05 -34.78 4.89
C ALA A 34 -11.55 -33.36 4.58
N LEU A 35 -12.46 -33.22 3.60
CA LEU A 35 -13.11 -31.94 3.29
C LEU A 35 -13.92 -31.38 4.47
N GLU A 36 -14.57 -32.25 5.26
CA GLU A 36 -15.26 -31.84 6.48
C GLU A 36 -14.30 -31.35 7.58
N LEU A 37 -13.11 -31.95 7.69
CA LEU A 37 -12.11 -31.51 8.66
C LEU A 37 -11.42 -30.21 8.22
N CYS A 38 -11.09 -30.11 6.94
CA CYS A 38 -10.44 -28.96 6.30
C CYS A 38 -11.46 -27.92 5.83
N ASN A 39 -12.33 -27.51 6.76
CA ASN A 39 -13.33 -26.49 6.51
C ASN A 39 -12.74 -25.07 6.61
N GLU A 40 -13.61 -24.07 6.42
CA GLU A 40 -13.24 -22.66 6.46
C GLU A 40 -12.56 -22.25 7.77
N ASP A 41 -13.10 -22.69 8.92
CA ASP A 41 -12.54 -22.38 10.24
C ASP A 41 -11.13 -22.98 10.41
N PHE A 42 -10.93 -24.20 9.92
CA PHE A 42 -9.62 -24.85 9.94
C PHE A 42 -8.60 -24.05 9.13
N PHE A 43 -8.91 -23.68 7.89
CA PHE A 43 -7.98 -22.91 7.06
C PHE A 43 -7.75 -21.49 7.58
N LYS A 44 -8.77 -20.86 8.14
CA LYS A 44 -8.65 -19.57 8.83
C LYS A 44 -7.66 -19.66 9.99
N LYS A 45 -7.88 -20.63 10.90
CA LYS A 45 -7.00 -20.87 12.05
C LYS A 45 -5.57 -21.13 11.58
N ARG A 46 -5.41 -22.04 10.62
CA ARG A 46 -4.12 -22.44 10.08
C ARG A 46 -3.36 -21.27 9.44
N LEU A 47 -4.06 -20.41 8.70
CA LEU A 47 -3.49 -19.21 8.10
C LEU A 47 -2.90 -18.29 9.18
N PHE A 48 -3.68 -17.93 10.20
CA PHE A 48 -3.23 -17.00 11.24
C PHE A 48 -2.20 -17.59 12.21
N GLU A 49 -2.18 -18.91 12.41
CA GLU A 49 -1.11 -19.56 13.18
C GLU A 49 0.24 -19.51 12.45
N LYS A 50 0.22 -19.65 11.12
CA LYS A 50 1.45 -19.73 10.32
C LYS A 50 1.92 -18.37 9.83
N TYR A 51 0.98 -17.49 9.49
CA TYR A 51 1.21 -16.17 8.91
C TYR A 51 0.39 -15.12 9.68
N PRO A 52 0.70 -14.89 10.96
CA PRO A 52 -0.11 -14.05 11.86
C PRO A 52 -0.28 -12.62 11.35
N ASP A 53 0.75 -12.09 10.69
CA ASP A 53 0.77 -10.72 10.16
C ASP A 53 0.40 -10.65 8.67
N SER A 54 -0.14 -11.73 8.10
CA SER A 54 -0.68 -11.70 6.75
C SER A 54 -2.03 -10.98 6.73
N VAL A 55 -2.13 -9.94 5.89
CA VAL A 55 -3.34 -9.11 5.73
C VAL A 55 -4.07 -9.46 4.42
N GLY A 56 -3.47 -10.32 3.59
CA GLY A 56 -3.99 -10.66 2.27
C GLY A 56 -5.13 -11.68 2.31
N CYS A 57 -6.37 -11.21 2.23
CA CYS A 57 -7.53 -11.97 1.71
C CYS A 57 -8.56 -11.03 1.03
N LYS A 58 -8.13 -9.92 0.43
CA LYS A 58 -9.06 -9.00 -0.23
C LYS A 58 -9.62 -9.66 -1.50
N ASN A 59 -10.93 -9.64 -1.66
CA ASN A 59 -11.65 -10.17 -2.84
C ASN A 59 -11.55 -11.71 -3.05
N ILE A 60 -11.33 -12.50 -1.99
CA ILE A 60 -11.31 -13.97 -2.07
C ILE A 60 -12.60 -14.56 -1.48
N GLU A 61 -13.14 -15.62 -2.09
CA GLU A 61 -14.44 -16.20 -1.77
C GLU A 61 -14.42 -17.11 -0.51
N SER A 62 -13.24 -17.57 -0.08
CA SER A 62 -13.07 -18.49 1.06
C SER A 62 -11.69 -18.40 1.75
N TRP A 63 -11.62 -18.79 3.02
CA TRP A 63 -10.38 -18.97 3.79
C TRP A 63 -9.47 -20.05 3.21
N LYS A 64 -10.04 -21.11 2.63
CA LYS A 64 -9.26 -22.11 1.91
C LYS A 64 -8.51 -21.51 0.72
N GLN A 65 -9.20 -20.73 -0.11
CA GLN A 65 -8.56 -20.04 -1.23
C GLN A 65 -7.53 -19.01 -0.74
N CYS A 66 -7.83 -18.31 0.36
CA CYS A 66 -6.88 -17.36 0.93
C CYS A 66 -5.60 -18.06 1.40
N TYR A 67 -5.72 -19.16 2.15
CA TYR A 67 -4.57 -19.97 2.56
C TYR A 67 -3.75 -20.48 1.38
N LEU A 68 -4.42 -21.01 0.35
CA LEU A 68 -3.79 -21.47 -0.88
C LEU A 68 -3.00 -20.36 -1.57
N SER A 69 -3.59 -19.18 -1.72
CA SER A 69 -2.94 -18.00 -2.32
C SER A 69 -1.71 -17.58 -1.51
N THR A 70 -1.84 -17.47 -0.19
CA THR A 70 -0.74 -17.10 0.70
C THR A 70 0.43 -18.08 0.58
N VAL A 71 0.17 -19.38 0.72
CA VAL A 71 1.22 -20.40 0.60
C VAL A 71 1.89 -20.33 -0.78
N PHE A 72 1.10 -20.22 -1.85
CA PHE A 72 1.61 -20.18 -3.21
C PHE A 72 2.60 -19.03 -3.43
N TYR A 73 2.22 -17.80 -3.07
CA TYR A 73 3.07 -16.63 -3.28
C TYR A 73 4.25 -16.58 -2.32
N VAL A 74 4.09 -17.01 -1.06
CA VAL A 74 5.22 -17.13 -0.12
C VAL A 74 6.26 -18.13 -0.63
N SER A 75 5.83 -19.30 -1.09
CA SER A 75 6.73 -20.30 -1.69
C SER A 75 7.45 -19.75 -2.92
N LYS A 76 6.72 -19.14 -3.86
CA LYS A 76 7.31 -18.53 -5.06
C LYS A 76 8.34 -17.46 -4.73
N MET A 77 8.05 -16.54 -3.80
CA MET A 77 9.01 -15.51 -3.39
C MET A 77 10.28 -16.11 -2.79
N LYS A 78 10.16 -17.18 -2.00
CA LYS A 78 11.32 -17.86 -1.45
C LYS A 78 12.15 -18.58 -2.51
N GLU A 79 11.49 -19.24 -3.47
CA GLU A 79 12.14 -20.00 -4.53
C GLU A 79 12.78 -19.11 -5.61
N GLU A 80 12.07 -18.08 -6.05
CA GLU A 80 12.47 -17.24 -7.20
C GLU A 80 13.35 -16.05 -6.79
N SER A 81 13.17 -15.52 -5.57
CA SER A 81 13.85 -14.30 -5.10
C SER A 81 14.63 -14.48 -3.80
N ASN A 82 14.63 -15.67 -3.19
CA ASN A 82 15.14 -15.92 -1.84
C ASN A 82 14.58 -14.93 -0.78
N PHE A 83 13.37 -14.42 -1.01
CA PHE A 83 12.74 -13.45 -0.13
C PHE A 83 11.97 -14.17 0.98
N GLU A 84 12.20 -13.75 2.22
CA GLU A 84 11.51 -14.29 3.40
C GLU A 84 10.36 -13.35 3.79
N PHE A 85 9.15 -13.69 3.35
CA PHE A 85 7.94 -12.95 3.65
C PHE A 85 7.62 -12.95 5.14
N LYS A 86 7.33 -11.76 5.69
CA LYS A 86 7.00 -11.57 7.10
C LYS A 86 5.57 -11.09 7.32
N THR A 87 5.18 -10.01 6.63
CA THR A 87 3.94 -9.27 6.92
C THR A 87 3.27 -8.78 5.64
N GLY A 88 1.97 -8.52 5.67
CA GLY A 88 1.24 -7.88 4.56
C GLY A 88 0.53 -8.87 3.64
N ASP A 89 0.35 -8.52 2.36
CA ASP A 89 -0.25 -9.39 1.35
C ASP A 89 0.85 -10.05 0.48
N PRO A 90 1.06 -11.37 0.59
CA PRO A 90 2.09 -12.07 -0.18
C PRO A 90 1.96 -11.88 -1.70
N LYS A 91 0.73 -11.74 -2.21
CA LYS A 91 0.50 -11.54 -3.64
C LYS A 91 1.00 -10.17 -4.07
N GLU A 92 0.70 -9.12 -3.31
CA GLU A 92 1.17 -7.77 -3.63
C GLU A 92 2.70 -7.69 -3.58
N TYR A 93 3.34 -8.38 -2.62
CA TYR A 93 4.78 -8.49 -2.54
C TYR A 93 5.38 -9.20 -3.76
N TYR A 94 4.81 -10.36 -4.13
CA TYR A 94 5.26 -11.11 -5.30
C TYR A 94 5.13 -10.26 -6.58
N ASP A 95 3.98 -9.61 -6.75
CA ASP A 95 3.70 -8.72 -7.89
C ASP A 95 4.73 -7.58 -7.96
N ILE A 96 5.12 -6.98 -6.83
CA ILE A 96 6.16 -5.93 -6.81
C ILE A 96 7.53 -6.48 -7.21
N LEU A 97 7.93 -7.63 -6.68
CA LEU A 97 9.24 -8.23 -6.91
C LEU A 97 9.43 -8.71 -8.36
N HIS A 98 8.37 -9.17 -9.03
CA HIS A 98 8.47 -9.88 -10.32
C HIS A 98 8.01 -9.05 -11.53
N ASN A 99 7.45 -7.86 -11.34
CA ASN A 99 6.98 -7.02 -12.45
C ASN A 99 8.08 -6.17 -13.12
N ASN A 100 9.37 -6.40 -12.85
CA ASN A 100 10.51 -5.65 -13.42
C ASN A 100 10.28 -4.13 -13.42
N LEU A 101 9.78 -3.61 -12.30
CA LEU A 101 9.45 -2.20 -12.17
C LEU A 101 10.73 -1.35 -12.20
N ARG A 102 10.63 -0.16 -12.81
CA ARG A 102 11.64 0.87 -12.56
C ARG A 102 11.68 1.19 -11.07
N SER A 103 12.86 1.57 -10.55
CA SER A 103 13.06 1.75 -9.11
C SER A 103 12.14 2.80 -8.49
N ASP A 104 11.82 3.88 -9.21
CA ASP A 104 10.85 4.89 -8.78
C ASP A 104 9.46 4.29 -8.51
N ILE A 105 8.98 3.47 -9.45
CA ILE A 105 7.68 2.80 -9.36
C ILE A 105 7.70 1.72 -8.28
N PHE A 106 8.80 0.95 -8.20
CA PHE A 106 8.99 -0.08 -7.18
C PHE A 106 8.81 0.51 -5.77
N PHE A 107 9.52 1.60 -5.46
CA PHE A 107 9.47 2.17 -4.12
C PHE A 107 8.15 2.91 -3.83
N GLU A 108 7.50 3.52 -4.83
CA GLU A 108 6.14 4.04 -4.64
C GLU A 108 5.17 2.90 -4.29
N ARG A 109 5.23 1.76 -4.98
CA ARG A 109 4.41 0.58 -4.66
C ARG A 109 4.71 0.01 -3.28
N VAL A 110 5.98 -0.08 -2.90
CA VAL A 110 6.40 -0.50 -1.56
C VAL A 110 5.78 0.40 -0.49
N GLY A 111 5.77 1.71 -0.70
CA GLY A 111 5.09 2.66 0.15
C GLY A 111 3.58 2.43 0.20
N GLU A 112 2.93 2.26 -0.96
CA GLU A 112 1.48 2.07 -1.08
C GLU A 112 0.97 0.83 -0.32
N ILE A 113 1.76 -0.24 -0.21
CA ILE A 113 1.34 -1.49 0.45
C ILE A 113 1.90 -1.67 1.87
N ASN A 114 2.56 -0.65 2.42
CA ASN A 114 3.25 -0.71 3.70
C ASN A 114 4.33 -1.82 3.79
N ALA A 115 5.07 -2.06 2.70
CA ALA A 115 6.07 -3.12 2.64
C ALA A 115 7.44 -2.68 3.21
N LYS A 116 7.46 -2.40 4.51
CA LYS A 116 8.65 -1.87 5.19
C LYS A 116 9.89 -2.76 5.06
N ASP A 117 9.71 -4.07 5.12
CA ASP A 117 10.78 -5.07 4.94
C ASP A 117 11.39 -5.03 3.53
N LEU A 118 10.58 -4.88 2.48
CA LEU A 118 11.10 -4.63 1.12
C LEU A 118 11.91 -3.33 1.08
N TYR A 119 11.40 -2.25 1.66
CA TYR A 119 12.15 -1.01 1.72
C TYR A 119 13.50 -1.19 2.44
N GLU A 120 13.54 -1.82 3.61
CA GLU A 120 14.77 -2.03 4.37
C GLU A 120 15.81 -2.89 3.62
N ILE A 121 15.37 -3.87 2.84
CA ILE A 121 16.25 -4.75 2.07
C ILE A 121 16.83 -4.03 0.87
N TYR A 122 15.97 -3.35 0.08
CA TYR A 122 16.33 -2.83 -1.24
C TYR A 122 16.78 -1.37 -1.26
N SER A 123 16.55 -0.59 -0.18
CA SER A 123 16.87 0.85 -0.19
C SER A 123 18.32 1.21 0.20
N LYS A 124 19.15 0.22 0.54
CA LYS A 124 20.50 0.39 1.11
C LYS A 124 21.46 1.26 0.28
N ASP A 125 21.37 1.22 -1.05
CA ASP A 125 22.35 1.85 -1.94
C ASP A 125 21.97 3.28 -2.40
N SER A 126 20.73 3.72 -2.19
CA SER A 126 20.27 5.04 -2.64
C SER A 126 19.06 5.53 -1.81
N SER A 127 19.32 5.83 -0.54
CA SER A 127 18.24 6.10 0.42
C SER A 127 17.41 7.33 0.06
N VAL A 128 17.97 8.42 -0.45
CA VAL A 128 17.21 9.69 -0.64
C VAL A 128 16.07 9.54 -1.66
N VAL A 129 16.39 9.06 -2.86
CA VAL A 129 15.42 8.94 -3.97
C VAL A 129 14.38 7.88 -3.64
N TYR A 130 14.81 6.73 -3.12
CA TYR A 130 13.90 5.64 -2.80
C TYR A 130 12.98 6.00 -1.64
N THR A 131 13.48 6.65 -0.59
CA THR A 131 12.63 7.16 0.51
C THR A 131 11.61 8.17 0.03
N ALA A 132 11.98 9.04 -0.92
CA ALA A 132 11.05 9.99 -1.53
C ALA A 132 9.87 9.29 -2.23
N HIS A 133 10.14 8.27 -3.05
CA HIS A 133 9.08 7.49 -3.70
C HIS A 133 8.23 6.69 -2.71
N THR A 134 8.87 6.02 -1.75
CA THR A 134 8.17 5.30 -0.67
C THR A 134 7.27 6.23 0.14
N MET A 135 7.71 7.45 0.45
CA MET A 135 6.91 8.44 1.19
C MET A 135 5.65 8.84 0.43
N LYS A 136 5.74 9.06 -0.90
CA LYS A 136 4.55 9.38 -1.70
C LYS A 136 3.52 8.25 -1.64
N GLY A 137 3.97 7.01 -1.81
CA GLY A 137 3.10 5.83 -1.74
C GLY A 137 2.47 5.63 -0.36
N ALA A 138 3.28 5.71 0.70
CA ALA A 138 2.83 5.54 2.08
C ALA A 138 1.83 6.63 2.48
N ALA A 139 2.08 7.88 2.11
CA ALA A 139 1.16 8.99 2.38
C ALA A 139 -0.14 8.89 1.58
N LYS A 140 -0.07 8.47 0.31
CA LYS A 140 -1.26 8.23 -0.51
C LYS A 140 -2.19 7.19 0.12
N ASN A 141 -1.66 6.16 0.76
CA ASN A 141 -2.46 5.10 1.38
C ASN A 141 -2.55 5.19 2.92
N ASN A 142 -2.15 6.32 3.51
CA ASN A 142 -2.26 6.60 4.95
C ASN A 142 -1.54 5.61 5.88
N HIS A 143 -0.38 5.10 5.47
CA HIS A 143 0.45 4.20 6.30
C HIS A 143 1.31 5.00 7.28
N LYS A 144 0.67 5.54 8.31
CA LYS A 144 1.26 6.52 9.25
C LYS A 144 2.48 6.01 9.99
N ASP A 145 2.47 4.74 10.40
CA ASP A 145 3.61 4.04 11.01
C ASP A 145 4.83 4.03 10.08
N PHE A 146 4.61 3.77 8.79
CA PHE A 146 5.68 3.79 7.80
C PHE A 146 6.15 5.21 7.50
N ILE A 147 5.23 6.16 7.41
CA ILE A 147 5.57 7.59 7.24
C ILE A 147 6.47 8.06 8.37
N GLU A 148 6.14 7.75 9.63
CA GLU A 148 6.96 8.09 10.79
C GLU A 148 8.35 7.45 10.74
N TYR A 149 8.41 6.19 10.32
CA TYR A 149 9.68 5.50 10.08
C TYR A 149 10.51 6.19 8.98
N LEU A 150 9.92 6.51 7.83
CA LEU A 150 10.61 7.18 6.72
C LEU A 150 11.09 8.59 7.10
N ILE A 151 10.33 9.33 7.92
CA ILE A 151 10.75 10.65 8.43
C ILE A 151 12.00 10.51 9.32
N LYS A 152 12.08 9.45 10.12
CA LYS A 152 13.24 9.16 10.97
C LYS A 152 14.46 8.81 10.12
N GLU A 153 14.31 7.93 9.14
CA GLU A 153 15.38 7.53 8.21
C GLU A 153 15.86 8.71 7.35
N GLY A 154 14.94 9.51 6.85
CA GLY A 154 15.20 10.67 5.98
C GLY A 154 15.52 11.97 6.71
N LYS A 155 15.97 11.93 7.97
CA LYS A 155 16.16 13.12 8.81
C LYS A 155 17.06 14.19 8.16
N SER A 156 18.05 13.81 7.36
CA SER A 156 18.98 14.73 6.69
C SER A 156 18.34 15.55 5.57
N TYR A 157 17.19 15.15 5.03
CA TYR A 157 16.44 15.84 3.97
C TYR A 157 14.94 15.95 4.32
N LYS A 158 14.65 16.04 5.61
CA LYS A 158 13.30 15.98 6.19
C LYS A 158 12.30 16.92 5.52
N ASN A 159 12.66 18.18 5.25
CA ASN A 159 11.71 19.17 4.71
C ASN A 159 11.19 18.75 3.33
N ASN A 160 12.09 18.34 2.42
CA ASN A 160 11.70 17.82 1.12
C ASN A 160 10.81 16.59 1.28
N LEU A 161 11.17 15.67 2.19
CA LEU A 161 10.40 14.46 2.43
C LEU A 161 8.99 14.74 2.95
N LEU A 162 8.83 15.71 3.85
CA LEU A 162 7.52 16.14 4.36
C LEU A 162 6.64 16.75 3.26
N ASN A 163 7.22 17.56 2.37
CA ASN A 163 6.48 18.14 1.24
C ASN A 163 6.01 17.03 0.27
N LEU A 164 6.82 16.00 0.01
CA LEU A 164 6.41 14.84 -0.78
C LEU A 164 5.32 14.01 -0.08
N GLY A 165 5.36 13.91 1.24
CA GLY A 165 4.29 13.31 2.04
C GLY A 165 2.99 14.09 1.93
N LEU A 166 3.06 15.42 2.01
CA LEU A 166 1.92 16.32 1.82
C LEU A 166 1.30 16.16 0.42
N GLU A 167 2.11 16.03 -0.63
CA GLU A 167 1.63 15.68 -1.98
C GLU A 167 0.85 14.36 -1.97
N GLY A 168 1.37 13.31 -1.34
CA GLY A 168 0.72 12.00 -1.24
C GLY A 168 -0.61 12.07 -0.51
N ALA A 169 -0.66 12.76 0.64
CA ALA A 169 -1.90 12.98 1.41
C ALA A 169 -2.95 13.77 0.61
N THR A 170 -2.51 14.77 -0.16
CA THR A 170 -3.37 15.54 -1.06
C THR A 170 -3.91 14.68 -2.20
N LYS A 171 -3.09 13.77 -2.74
CA LYS A 171 -3.52 12.77 -3.73
C LYS A 171 -4.54 11.78 -3.19
N SER A 172 -4.69 11.59 -1.89
CA SER A 172 -5.76 10.77 -1.31
C SER A 172 -6.91 11.58 -0.70
N ASN A 173 -6.86 12.91 -0.77
CA ASN A 173 -7.83 13.81 -0.13
C ASN A 173 -7.95 13.55 1.38
N ASN A 174 -6.86 13.13 2.02
CA ASN A 174 -6.83 12.82 3.44
C ASN A 174 -6.47 14.05 4.25
N ILE A 175 -7.48 14.77 4.75
CA ILE A 175 -7.32 16.04 5.48
C ILE A 175 -6.51 15.85 6.77
N GLU A 176 -6.78 14.79 7.54
CA GLU A 176 -6.04 14.51 8.79
C GLU A 176 -4.55 14.34 8.51
N LEU A 177 -4.21 13.65 7.41
CA LEU A 177 -2.82 13.43 7.05
C LEU A 177 -2.17 14.70 6.45
N ILE A 178 -2.94 15.53 5.73
CA ILE A 178 -2.50 16.86 5.29
C ILE A 178 -2.09 17.71 6.51
N ASP A 179 -2.97 17.81 7.51
CA ASP A 179 -2.70 18.56 8.74
C ASP A 179 -1.49 17.98 9.48
N PHE A 180 -1.38 16.66 9.57
CA PHE A 180 -0.20 16.00 10.14
C PHE A 180 1.11 16.44 9.46
N PHE A 181 1.18 16.48 8.12
CA PHE A 181 2.40 16.89 7.43
C PHE A 181 2.72 18.36 7.65
N ILE A 182 1.70 19.24 7.66
CA ILE A 182 1.85 20.66 7.96
C ILE A 182 2.40 20.85 9.38
N ASP A 183 1.82 20.18 10.38
CA ASP A 183 2.26 20.23 11.78
C ASP A 183 3.69 19.71 11.96
N LYS A 184 4.13 18.77 11.11
CA LYS A 184 5.52 18.26 11.12
C LYS A 184 6.52 19.22 10.46
N GLY A 185 6.04 20.24 9.73
CA GLY A 185 6.83 21.29 9.12
C GLY A 185 6.83 21.31 7.58
N ALA A 186 5.90 20.63 6.91
CA ALA A 186 5.71 20.81 5.47
C ALA A 186 5.31 22.26 5.15
N ASN A 187 5.93 22.84 4.13
CA ASN A 187 5.82 24.27 3.84
C ASN A 187 5.77 24.62 2.34
N ASP A 188 5.77 23.62 1.46
CA ASP A 188 5.51 23.81 0.03
C ASP A 188 4.05 23.46 -0.27
N PHE A 189 3.23 24.50 -0.47
CA PHE A 189 1.80 24.38 -0.72
C PHE A 189 1.42 24.50 -2.20
N ASN A 190 2.37 24.82 -3.08
CA ASN A 190 2.08 24.98 -4.50
C ASN A 190 1.81 23.63 -5.16
N ASN A 191 2.61 22.60 -4.90
CA ASN A 191 2.32 21.25 -5.42
C ASN A 191 0.96 20.70 -4.96
N PRO A 192 0.59 20.78 -3.66
CA PRO A 192 -0.76 20.45 -3.19
C PRO A 192 -1.88 21.27 -3.84
N LEU A 193 -1.68 22.56 -4.07
CA LEU A 193 -2.61 23.43 -4.82
C LEU A 193 -2.83 22.87 -6.23
N LEU A 194 -1.75 22.56 -6.98
CA LEU A 194 -1.85 22.00 -8.33
C LEU A 194 -2.61 20.68 -8.35
N ILE A 195 -2.33 19.78 -7.40
CA ILE A 195 -3.02 18.47 -7.27
C ILE A 195 -4.51 18.67 -6.99
N SER A 196 -4.85 19.63 -6.13
CA SER A 196 -6.23 19.92 -5.73
C SER A 196 -7.02 20.54 -6.89
N SER A 197 -6.42 21.47 -7.63
CA SER A 197 -7.01 22.08 -8.83
C SER A 197 -7.22 21.07 -9.94
N LYS A 198 -6.23 20.20 -10.18
CA LYS A 198 -6.32 19.09 -11.13
C LYS A 198 -7.55 18.20 -10.86
N LYS A 199 -7.87 17.98 -9.59
CA LYS A 199 -9.00 17.16 -9.14
C LYS A 199 -10.33 17.90 -9.02
N GLY A 200 -10.36 19.21 -9.28
CA GLY A 200 -11.54 20.04 -9.07
C GLY A 200 -11.95 20.21 -7.60
N ASN A 201 -11.06 19.98 -6.64
CA ASN A 201 -11.38 20.10 -5.22
C ASN A 201 -11.23 21.55 -4.73
N ILE A 202 -12.28 22.36 -4.88
CA ILE A 202 -12.32 23.78 -4.51
C ILE A 202 -11.95 24.00 -3.04
N LYS A 203 -12.44 23.15 -2.13
CA LYS A 203 -12.15 23.30 -0.69
C LYS A 203 -10.67 23.16 -0.37
N LEU A 204 -9.98 22.21 -0.98
CA LEU A 204 -8.54 22.06 -0.79
C LEU A 204 -7.75 23.17 -1.49
N VAL A 205 -8.22 23.67 -2.63
CA VAL A 205 -7.62 24.82 -3.30
C VAL A 205 -7.66 26.04 -2.40
N ASP A 206 -8.83 26.38 -1.85
CA ASP A 206 -8.98 27.49 -0.91
C ASP A 206 -8.08 27.29 0.32
N PHE A 207 -8.06 26.08 0.90
CA PHE A 207 -7.21 25.76 2.02
C PHE A 207 -5.72 26.01 1.73
N PHE A 208 -5.19 25.55 0.59
CA PHE A 208 -3.78 25.75 0.28
C PHE A 208 -3.44 27.20 -0.09
N ILE A 209 -4.36 27.95 -0.69
CA ILE A 209 -4.22 29.40 -0.89
C ILE A 209 -4.12 30.12 0.47
N ASP A 210 -4.98 29.76 1.43
CA ASP A 210 -4.96 30.33 2.79
C ASP A 210 -3.66 29.97 3.54
N LYS A 211 -3.01 28.85 3.20
CA LYS A 211 -1.69 28.47 3.70
C LYS A 211 -0.52 29.19 2.98
N GLY A 212 -0.79 29.93 1.91
CA GLY A 212 0.19 30.74 1.19
C GLY A 212 0.60 30.22 -0.18
N ALA A 213 -0.11 29.23 -0.74
CA ALA A 213 0.09 28.82 -2.13
C ALA A 213 -0.29 29.97 -3.09
N ASN A 214 0.53 30.21 -4.11
CA ASN A 214 0.41 31.37 -5.00
C ASN A 214 0.55 31.06 -6.49
N ASP A 215 0.79 29.80 -6.88
CA ASP A 215 0.89 29.37 -8.28
C ASP A 215 -0.49 29.23 -8.96
N LEU A 216 -1.36 30.24 -8.83
CA LEU A 216 -2.75 30.23 -9.28
C LEU A 216 -2.88 29.99 -10.80
N ASN A 217 -1.99 30.59 -11.60
CA ASN A 217 -1.98 30.41 -13.05
C ASN A 217 -1.62 28.98 -13.46
N GLN A 218 -0.67 28.34 -12.78
CA GLN A 218 -0.35 26.92 -13.00
C GLN A 218 -1.50 26.03 -12.52
N ALA A 219 -2.13 26.37 -11.40
CA ALA A 219 -3.28 25.67 -10.86
C ALA A 219 -4.46 25.72 -11.85
N MET A 220 -4.69 26.87 -12.48
CA MET A 220 -5.72 27.09 -13.50
C MET A 220 -5.43 26.25 -14.75
N ALA A 221 -4.17 26.21 -15.20
CA ALA A 221 -3.75 25.36 -16.31
C ALA A 221 -3.98 23.86 -16.02
N GLN A 222 -3.73 23.38 -14.80
CA GLN A 222 -4.03 21.99 -14.43
C GLN A 222 -5.53 21.70 -14.42
N ALA A 223 -6.35 22.62 -13.91
CA ALA A 223 -7.80 22.51 -13.94
C ALA A 223 -8.34 22.47 -15.38
N ALA A 224 -7.83 23.33 -16.26
CA ALA A 224 -8.20 23.38 -17.67
C ALA A 224 -7.87 22.06 -18.40
N LYS A 225 -6.66 21.52 -18.19
CA LYS A 225 -6.23 20.23 -18.76
C LYS A 225 -7.15 19.06 -18.39
N GLU A 226 -7.76 19.11 -17.21
CA GLU A 226 -8.69 18.09 -16.72
C GLU A 226 -10.17 18.48 -16.92
N ASN A 227 -10.45 19.51 -17.72
CA ASN A 227 -11.80 20.02 -18.03
C ASN A 227 -12.62 20.43 -16.78
N GLN A 228 -11.95 20.88 -15.71
CA GLN A 228 -12.58 21.30 -14.46
C GLN A 228 -13.07 22.76 -14.56
N LYS A 229 -14.14 22.99 -15.33
CA LYS A 229 -14.63 24.36 -15.62
C LYS A 229 -14.91 25.20 -14.36
N GLU A 230 -15.62 24.64 -13.38
CA GLU A 230 -15.92 25.35 -12.13
C GLU A 230 -14.66 25.76 -11.37
N MET A 231 -13.61 24.91 -11.41
CA MET A 231 -12.32 25.23 -10.81
C MET A 231 -11.59 26.33 -11.57
N VAL A 232 -11.65 26.35 -12.90
CA VAL A 232 -11.07 27.44 -13.71
C VAL A 232 -11.75 28.76 -13.36
N ASP A 233 -13.08 28.80 -13.34
CA ASP A 233 -13.85 30.00 -12.97
C ASP A 233 -13.52 30.46 -11.54
N HIS A 234 -13.37 29.51 -10.60
CA HIS A 234 -12.95 29.79 -9.22
C HIS A 234 -11.55 30.40 -9.14
N LEU A 235 -10.57 29.85 -9.86
CA LEU A 235 -9.19 30.33 -9.85
C LEU A 235 -9.05 31.71 -10.50
N ILE A 236 -9.85 32.02 -11.53
CA ILE A 236 -9.94 33.37 -12.11
C ILE A 236 -10.45 34.36 -11.03
N GLN A 237 -11.48 33.99 -10.27
CA GLN A 237 -11.97 34.81 -9.16
C GLN A 237 -10.93 35.01 -8.05
N LYS A 238 -10.01 34.06 -7.87
CA LYS A 238 -8.87 34.15 -6.94
C LYS A 238 -7.69 34.96 -7.50
N GLY A 239 -7.72 35.35 -8.77
CA GLY A 239 -6.72 36.21 -9.40
C GLY A 239 -5.80 35.52 -10.41
N ALA A 240 -6.12 34.31 -10.87
CA ALA A 240 -5.46 33.73 -12.04
C ALA A 240 -5.86 34.49 -13.32
N ASP A 241 -4.88 34.84 -14.15
CA ASP A 241 -5.02 35.73 -15.31
C ASP A 241 -4.18 35.33 -16.54
N ASP A 242 -3.29 34.34 -16.43
CA ASP A 242 -2.48 33.86 -17.55
C ASP A 242 -3.11 32.63 -18.23
N PHE A 243 -3.89 32.92 -19.28
CA PHE A 243 -4.59 31.91 -20.08
C PHE A 243 -3.70 31.19 -21.10
N LYS A 244 -2.40 31.51 -21.19
CA LYS A 244 -1.50 30.89 -22.18
C LYS A 244 -0.92 29.55 -21.73
N LEU A 245 -1.09 29.20 -20.46
CA LEU A 245 -0.53 27.99 -19.85
C LEU A 245 -1.44 26.75 -19.96
N GLY A 246 -2.73 26.97 -20.22
CA GLY A 246 -3.79 25.95 -20.21
C GLY A 246 -4.21 25.51 -21.60
#